data_AF-A0A5M8PVE9-F1
#
_entry.id   AF-A0A5M8PVE9-F1
#
_cell.length_a   1.000
_cell.length_b   1.000
_cell.length_c   1.000
_cell.angle_alpha   90.00
_cell.angle_beta   90.00
_cell.angle_gamma   90.00
#
_symmetry.space_group_name_H-M   'P 1'
#
loop_
_entity.id
_entity.type
_entity.pdbx_description
1 polymer ?
#
loop_
_entity_poly.entity_id
_entity_poly.type
_entity_poly.pdbx_seq_one_letter_code
_entity_poly.pdbx_strand_id
1 'polypeptide(L)'
;MELRTATADDLDSLADIACAAFPMDPQWDYRFPRRREYPQDHWTCTRAIYNGFLTDSGDANYLVKVITSKSNEDDSIVKPVALAIWQLQYFKEASISKVQGECEWRQDADPNRMEAFTEALIKAKQTYFDDVYGDSRVHLRVLGTHPEYQRRGAATQLCQWGMTLARERNMAVTLFASPVGQQLYTHLGFKLVGTVTVQVEGEKEKLSIAVMVFENTKRATG
;
A
#
# COMPACT_ATOMS: atom_id res chain seq x y z
N MET A 1 8.63 -0.01 19.79
CA MET A 1 7.91 0.18 18.51
C MET A 1 6.47 0.48 18.86
N GLU A 2 5.92 1.58 18.37
CA GLU A 2 4.57 2.04 18.72
C GLU A 2 3.74 2.28 17.47
N LEU A 3 2.48 1.84 17.46
CA LEU A 3 1.54 2.07 16.37
C LEU A 3 0.74 3.36 16.63
N ARG A 4 0.72 4.27 15.65
CA ARG A 4 -0.14 5.47 15.69
C ARG A 4 -0.64 5.87 14.30
N THR A 5 -1.60 6.79 14.27
CA THR A 5 -1.97 7.50 13.03
C THR A 5 -0.82 8.42 12.62
N ALA A 6 -0.55 8.49 11.32
CA ALA A 6 0.43 9.43 10.79
C ALA A 6 -0.07 10.88 10.87
N THR A 7 0.85 11.82 10.98
CA THR A 7 0.60 13.27 10.93
C THR A 7 1.28 13.88 9.70
N ALA A 8 1.04 15.16 9.43
CA ALA A 8 1.73 15.88 8.36
C ALA A 8 3.26 15.87 8.54
N ASP A 9 3.75 15.88 9.77
CA ASP A 9 5.18 15.84 10.09
C ASP A 9 5.86 14.52 9.70
N ASP A 10 5.09 13.45 9.49
CA ASP A 10 5.64 12.16 9.08
C ASP A 10 5.93 12.09 7.57
N LEU A 11 5.46 13.06 6.77
CA LEU A 11 5.42 12.98 5.30
C LEU A 11 6.77 12.58 4.68
N ASP A 12 7.85 13.22 5.10
CA ASP A 12 9.19 12.95 4.58
C ASP A 12 9.63 11.53 4.96
N SER A 13 9.38 11.11 6.21
CA SER A 13 9.65 9.73 6.65
C SER A 13 8.84 8.69 5.88
N LEU A 14 7.59 9.01 5.50
CA LEU A 14 6.79 8.08 4.68
C LEU A 14 7.40 7.89 3.28
N ALA A 15 7.86 8.97 2.66
CA ALA A 15 8.55 8.92 1.37
C ALA A 15 9.87 8.16 1.47
N ASP A 16 10.66 8.39 2.53
CA ASP A 16 11.90 7.67 2.80
C ASP A 16 11.67 6.17 2.96
N ILE A 17 10.68 5.78 3.78
CA ILE A 17 10.30 4.37 3.96
C ILE A 17 9.90 3.74 2.62
N ALA A 18 9.09 4.43 1.82
CA ALA A 18 8.64 3.92 0.53
C ALA A 18 9.82 3.71 -0.45
N CYS A 19 10.68 4.72 -0.59
CA CYS A 19 11.84 4.69 -1.47
C CYS A 19 12.88 3.64 -1.02
N ALA A 20 12.98 3.37 0.28
CA ALA A 20 13.89 2.36 0.83
C ALA A 20 13.31 0.94 0.79
N ALA A 21 12.01 0.77 1.06
CA ALA A 21 11.39 -0.55 1.22
C ALA A 21 10.96 -1.19 -0.10
N PHE A 22 10.45 -0.40 -1.05
CA PHE A 22 9.83 -0.93 -2.27
C PHE A 22 10.75 -1.31 -3.42
N PRO A 23 12.04 -0.92 -3.50
CA PRO A 23 12.95 -1.50 -4.48
C PRO A 23 13.12 -3.04 -4.37
N MET A 24 12.63 -3.66 -3.30
CA MET A 24 12.53 -5.13 -3.18
C MET A 24 11.26 -5.72 -3.80
N ASP A 25 10.29 -4.88 -4.18
CA ASP A 25 9.01 -5.27 -4.75
C ASP A 25 9.06 -5.17 -6.28
N PRO A 26 8.91 -6.29 -7.02
CA PRO A 26 8.89 -6.27 -8.48
C PRO A 26 7.83 -5.31 -9.07
N GLN A 27 6.73 -5.06 -8.36
CA GLN A 27 5.70 -4.12 -8.81
C GLN A 27 6.17 -2.66 -8.81
N TRP A 28 7.13 -2.32 -7.94
CA TRP A 28 7.71 -0.99 -7.86
C TRP A 28 8.73 -0.80 -8.98
N ASP A 29 9.60 -1.79 -9.16
CA ASP A 29 10.66 -1.78 -10.19
C ASP A 29 10.10 -1.72 -11.60
N TYR A 30 9.05 -2.47 -11.88
CA TYR A 30 8.37 -2.46 -13.17
C TYR A 30 7.82 -1.08 -13.53
N ARG A 31 7.22 -0.37 -12.56
CA ARG A 31 6.63 0.96 -12.77
C ARG A 31 7.66 2.08 -12.79
N PHE A 32 8.73 1.95 -12.01
CA PHE A 32 9.78 2.97 -11.83
C PHE A 32 11.16 2.45 -12.22
N PRO A 33 11.36 2.07 -13.50
CA PRO A 33 12.61 1.47 -13.95
C PRO A 33 13.80 2.44 -13.86
N ARG A 34 13.54 3.76 -14.00
CA ARG A 34 14.58 4.79 -14.01
C ARG A 34 14.79 5.48 -12.66
N ARG A 35 14.20 4.97 -11.58
CA ARG A 35 14.32 5.56 -10.22
C ARG A 35 15.75 5.72 -9.71
N ARG A 36 16.70 4.89 -10.21
CA ARG A 36 18.13 5.01 -9.87
C ARG A 36 18.84 6.11 -10.66
N GLU A 37 18.35 6.41 -11.86
CA GLU A 37 18.83 7.51 -12.70
C GLU A 37 18.26 8.85 -12.22
N TYR A 38 17.01 8.83 -11.74
CA TYR A 38 16.29 10.00 -11.24
C TYR A 38 15.83 9.83 -9.77
N PRO A 39 16.75 9.68 -8.80
CA PRO A 39 16.39 9.42 -7.41
C PRO A 39 15.66 10.57 -6.74
N GLN A 40 16.01 11.82 -7.06
CA GLN A 40 15.34 13.00 -6.53
C GLN A 40 13.90 13.12 -7.07
N ASP A 41 13.71 12.87 -8.37
CA ASP A 41 12.39 12.82 -9.01
C ASP A 41 11.52 11.74 -8.36
N HIS A 42 12.07 10.53 -8.17
CA HIS A 42 11.39 9.43 -7.51
C HIS A 42 10.92 9.78 -6.10
N TRP A 43 11.79 10.39 -5.30
CA TRP A 43 11.47 10.78 -3.94
C TRP A 43 10.44 11.91 -3.89
N THR A 44 10.65 13.00 -4.65
CA THR A 44 9.73 14.14 -4.72
C THR A 44 8.32 13.67 -5.13
N CYS A 45 8.25 12.79 -6.13
CA CYS A 45 6.98 12.29 -6.63
C CYS A 45 6.31 11.28 -5.71
N THR A 46 7.09 10.43 -5.05
CA THR A 46 6.56 9.53 -4.01
C THR A 46 6.01 10.35 -2.84
N ARG A 47 6.74 11.38 -2.41
CA ARG A 47 6.29 12.30 -1.35
C ARG A 47 4.99 13.00 -1.71
N ALA A 48 4.85 13.54 -2.93
CA ALA A 48 3.61 14.20 -3.35
C ALA A 48 2.39 13.26 -3.31
N ILE A 49 2.56 12.00 -3.76
CA ILE A 49 1.50 10.97 -3.65
C ILE A 49 1.12 10.73 -2.19
N TYR A 50 2.11 10.62 -1.30
CA TYR A 50 1.88 10.34 0.11
C TYR A 50 1.27 11.53 0.86
N ASN A 51 1.60 12.75 0.43
CA ASN A 51 0.90 13.95 0.88
C ASN A 51 -0.59 13.87 0.55
N GLY A 52 -0.94 13.44 -0.67
CA GLY A 52 -2.33 13.18 -1.05
C GLY A 52 -3.05 12.21 -0.10
N PHE A 53 -2.40 11.10 0.28
CA PHE A 53 -2.97 10.17 1.27
C PHE A 53 -3.13 10.77 2.67
N LEU A 54 -2.29 11.73 3.06
CA LEU A 54 -2.41 12.44 4.33
C LEU A 54 -3.46 13.57 4.27
N THR A 55 -3.58 14.30 3.19
CA THR A 55 -4.57 15.39 3.04
C THR A 55 -5.97 14.85 2.84
N ASP A 56 -6.12 13.81 2.01
CA ASP A 56 -7.39 13.13 1.73
C ASP A 56 -7.84 12.27 2.93
N SER A 57 -7.02 12.18 3.99
CA SER A 57 -7.42 11.56 5.26
C SER A 57 -8.45 12.41 6.01
N GLY A 58 -8.51 13.73 5.75
CA GLY A 58 -9.50 14.65 6.29
C GLY A 58 -10.92 14.42 5.75
N ASP A 59 -11.02 13.93 4.51
CA ASP A 59 -12.29 13.53 3.86
C ASP A 59 -12.59 12.02 4.01
N ALA A 60 -11.84 11.33 4.89
CA ALA A 60 -12.04 9.95 5.31
C ALA A 60 -11.91 8.85 4.23
N ASN A 61 -11.24 9.13 3.11
CA ASN A 61 -10.96 8.13 2.07
C ASN A 61 -9.78 7.22 2.45
N TYR A 62 -8.77 7.77 3.13
CA TYR A 62 -7.56 7.06 3.53
C TYR A 62 -7.24 7.19 5.01
N LEU A 63 -6.70 6.13 5.60
CA LEU A 63 -6.09 6.14 6.92
C LEU A 63 -4.64 5.68 6.81
N VAL A 64 -3.72 6.55 7.19
CA VAL A 64 -2.29 6.25 7.23
C VAL A 64 -1.90 5.89 8.66
N LYS A 65 -1.39 4.66 8.84
CA LYS A 65 -0.85 4.16 10.10
C LYS A 65 0.65 3.99 9.98
N VAL A 66 1.37 4.31 11.05
CA VAL A 66 2.81 4.14 11.14
C VAL A 66 3.20 3.34 12.36
N ILE A 67 4.32 2.63 12.27
CA ILE A 67 5.08 2.16 13.43
C ILE A 67 6.25 3.10 13.62
N THR A 68 6.41 3.65 14.82
CA THR A 68 7.58 4.45 15.19
C THR A 68 8.60 3.61 15.95
N SER A 69 9.87 3.97 15.82
CA SER A 69 10.96 3.42 16.60
C SER A 69 12.03 4.49 16.82
N LYS A 70 12.89 4.28 17.82
CA LYS A 70 14.12 5.05 17.96
C LYS A 70 14.98 4.90 16.70
N SER A 71 15.63 5.99 16.28
CA SER A 71 16.60 5.99 15.20
C SER A 71 17.82 5.17 15.61
N ASN A 72 18.38 4.40 14.68
CA ASN A 72 19.63 3.67 14.91
C ASN A 72 20.84 4.62 15.06
N GLU A 73 20.73 5.86 14.57
CA GLU A 73 21.80 6.88 14.63
C GLU A 73 21.77 7.71 15.92
N ASP A 74 20.56 7.99 16.42
CA ASP A 74 20.33 8.79 17.62
C ASP A 74 19.08 8.30 18.35
N ASP A 75 19.30 7.66 19.50
CA ASP A 75 18.27 7.04 20.33
C ASP A 75 17.28 8.04 20.96
N SER A 76 17.58 9.35 20.90
CA SER A 76 16.67 10.42 21.30
C SER A 76 15.61 10.74 20.22
N ILE A 77 15.88 10.37 18.97
CA ILE A 77 14.98 10.60 17.85
C ILE A 77 14.03 9.41 17.70
N VAL A 78 12.72 9.66 17.79
CA VAL A 78 11.68 8.67 17.48
C VAL A 78 11.04 9.04 16.15
N LYS A 79 11.13 8.15 15.16
CA LYS A 79 10.62 8.40 13.81
C LYS A 79 9.79 7.23 13.28
N PRO A 80 8.90 7.46 12.29
CA PRO A 80 8.28 6.37 11.54
C PRO A 80 9.35 5.45 10.92
N VAL A 81 9.13 4.14 11.02
CA VAL A 81 9.99 3.10 10.42
C VAL A 81 9.21 2.07 9.61
N ALA A 82 7.88 2.09 9.71
CA ALA A 82 6.99 1.32 8.85
C ALA A 82 5.69 2.09 8.67
N LEU A 83 4.99 1.82 7.56
CA LEU A 83 3.72 2.45 7.24
C LEU A 83 2.73 1.45 6.63
N ALA A 84 1.44 1.74 6.83
CA ALA A 84 0.34 1.15 6.10
C ALA A 84 -0.66 2.22 5.68
N ILE A 85 -1.10 2.18 4.43
CA ILE A 85 -2.14 3.05 3.90
C ILE A 85 -3.38 2.22 3.62
N TRP A 86 -4.44 2.52 4.35
CA TRP A 86 -5.73 1.86 4.28
C TRP A 86 -6.71 2.76 3.54
N GLN A 87 -7.50 2.19 2.65
CA GLN A 87 -8.64 2.85 2.02
C GLN A 87 -9.94 2.32 2.65
N LEU A 88 -10.75 3.23 3.19
CA LEU A 88 -12.06 2.93 3.74
C LEU A 88 -13.11 3.53 2.81
N GLN A 89 -14.05 2.73 2.29
CA GLN A 89 -15.08 3.25 1.35
C GLN A 89 -16.30 3.82 2.06
N TYR A 90 -16.15 4.49 3.21
CA TYR A 90 -17.31 5.14 3.85
C TYR A 90 -17.86 6.33 3.04
N PHE A 91 -17.13 6.80 2.02
CA PHE A 91 -17.51 7.95 1.20
C PHE A 91 -17.26 7.66 -0.29
N LYS A 92 -18.27 7.93 -1.12
CA LYS A 92 -18.51 7.33 -2.45
C LYS A 92 -17.59 7.78 -3.59
N GLU A 93 -16.62 8.66 -3.36
CA GLU A 93 -15.85 9.26 -4.46
C GLU A 93 -14.37 9.47 -4.09
N ALA A 94 -13.67 8.38 -3.79
CA ALA A 94 -12.21 8.42 -3.89
C ALA A 94 -11.82 8.32 -5.38
N SER A 95 -11.83 9.45 -6.08
CA SER A 95 -11.03 9.57 -7.30
C SER A 95 -9.57 9.26 -6.91
N ILE A 96 -8.82 8.55 -7.78
CA ILE A 96 -7.37 8.60 -7.66
C ILE A 96 -7.04 10.06 -7.91
N SER A 97 -6.81 10.83 -6.83
CA SER A 97 -6.42 12.22 -6.91
C SER A 97 -5.21 12.25 -7.85
N LYS A 98 -5.43 12.76 -9.07
CA LYS A 98 -4.33 13.04 -10.00
C LYS A 98 -3.41 13.94 -9.20
N VAL A 99 -2.17 13.52 -9.01
CA VAL A 99 -1.17 14.38 -8.38
C VAL A 99 -1.02 15.59 -9.30
N GLN A 100 -1.68 16.68 -8.96
CA GLN A 100 -1.55 17.95 -9.66
C GLN A 100 -0.31 18.66 -9.13
N GLY A 101 0.52 19.21 -10.03
CA GLY A 101 1.72 19.97 -9.66
C GLY A 101 3.02 19.28 -10.05
N GLU A 102 4.04 19.34 -9.17
CA GLU A 102 5.46 18.99 -9.43
C GLU A 102 5.71 17.56 -9.95
N CYS A 103 4.69 16.70 -9.94
CA CYS A 103 4.80 15.28 -10.27
C CYS A 103 3.89 14.87 -11.43
N GLU A 104 3.38 15.83 -12.19
CA GLU A 104 2.63 15.59 -13.43
C GLU A 104 3.48 14.84 -14.47
N TRP A 105 4.80 15.08 -14.47
CA TRP A 105 5.76 14.34 -15.27
C TRP A 105 6.77 13.59 -14.38
N ARG A 106 6.71 12.26 -14.44
CA ARG A 106 7.54 11.33 -13.66
C ARG A 106 8.70 10.80 -14.50
N GLN A 107 9.92 11.32 -14.31
CA GLN A 107 11.10 10.86 -15.05
C GLN A 107 11.56 9.47 -14.60
N ASP A 108 11.29 9.10 -13.36
CA ASP A 108 11.57 7.78 -12.82
C ASP A 108 10.70 6.66 -13.44
N ALA A 109 9.52 7.02 -13.92
CA ALA A 109 8.47 6.09 -14.34
C ALA A 109 8.50 5.74 -15.83
N ASP A 110 7.92 4.59 -16.15
CA ASP A 110 7.48 4.23 -17.50
C ASP A 110 5.96 4.46 -17.62
N PRO A 111 5.50 5.38 -18.48
CA PRO A 111 4.08 5.73 -18.57
C PRO A 111 3.21 4.58 -19.06
N ASN A 112 3.68 3.76 -20.00
CA ASN A 112 2.90 2.64 -20.54
C ASN A 112 2.73 1.54 -19.47
N ARG A 113 3.78 1.29 -18.69
CA ARG A 113 3.72 0.34 -17.57
C ARG A 113 2.84 0.83 -16.43
N MET A 114 2.86 2.14 -16.16
CA MET A 114 1.97 2.78 -15.20
C MET A 114 0.50 2.67 -15.61
N GLU A 115 0.19 2.89 -16.89
CA GLU A 115 -1.15 2.74 -17.46
C GLU A 115 -1.63 1.29 -17.37
N ALA A 116 -0.85 0.35 -17.91
CA ALA A 116 -1.19 -1.08 -17.88
C ALA A 116 -1.40 -1.60 -16.44
N PHE A 117 -0.58 -1.15 -15.49
CA PHE A 117 -0.73 -1.51 -14.07
C PHE A 117 -2.03 -0.95 -13.48
N THR A 118 -2.34 0.31 -13.79
CA THR A 118 -3.55 0.98 -13.30
C THR A 118 -4.81 0.31 -13.84
N GLU A 119 -4.88 0.08 -15.15
CA GLU A 119 -6.02 -0.57 -15.79
C GLU A 119 -6.27 -1.98 -15.25
N ALA A 120 -5.20 -2.78 -15.15
CA ALA A 120 -5.29 -4.15 -14.66
C ALA A 120 -5.79 -4.20 -13.21
N LEU A 121 -5.27 -3.33 -12.32
CA LEU A 121 -5.73 -3.30 -10.92
C LEU A 121 -7.11 -2.70 -10.75
N ILE A 122 -7.54 -1.72 -11.55
CA ILE A 122 -8.92 -1.21 -11.52
C ILE A 122 -9.89 -2.32 -11.88
N LYS A 123 -9.65 -3.02 -12.99
CA LYS A 123 -10.48 -4.15 -13.44
C LYS A 123 -10.52 -5.25 -12.39
N ALA A 124 -9.38 -5.63 -11.84
CA ALA A 124 -9.31 -6.66 -10.81
C ALA A 124 -10.00 -6.23 -9.51
N LYS A 125 -9.84 -4.97 -9.09
CA LYS A 125 -10.51 -4.44 -7.90
C LYS A 125 -12.02 -4.51 -8.06
N GLN A 126 -12.54 -4.15 -9.23
CA GLN A 126 -13.96 -4.27 -9.54
C GLN A 126 -14.42 -5.73 -9.36
N THR A 127 -13.81 -6.65 -10.11
CA THR A 127 -14.22 -8.06 -10.16
C THR A 127 -14.08 -8.79 -8.83
N TYR A 128 -12.96 -8.62 -8.13
CA TYR A 128 -12.66 -9.43 -6.95
C TYR A 128 -13.09 -8.76 -5.64
N PHE A 129 -13.23 -7.43 -5.60
CA PHE A 129 -13.49 -6.70 -4.37
C PHE A 129 -14.80 -5.93 -4.38
N ASP A 130 -15.04 -5.09 -5.39
CA ASP A 130 -16.21 -4.20 -5.40
C ASP A 130 -17.50 -4.99 -5.67
N ASP A 131 -17.50 -5.87 -6.67
CA ASP A 131 -18.66 -6.70 -7.01
C ASP A 131 -18.99 -7.74 -5.90
N VAL A 132 -17.99 -8.11 -5.09
CA VAL A 132 -18.12 -9.17 -4.07
C VAL A 132 -18.47 -8.60 -2.69
N TYR A 133 -17.81 -7.53 -2.27
CA TYR A 133 -17.94 -7.00 -0.90
C TYR A 133 -18.58 -5.61 -0.83
N GLY A 134 -18.70 -4.90 -1.96
CA GLY A 134 -19.19 -3.52 -2.02
C GLY A 134 -18.47 -2.62 -1.00
N ASP A 135 -19.26 -1.96 -0.15
CA ASP A 135 -18.75 -1.06 0.89
C ASP A 135 -18.33 -1.81 2.17
N SER A 136 -18.60 -3.11 2.29
CA SER A 136 -18.28 -3.93 3.47
C SER A 136 -16.84 -4.45 3.46
N ARG A 137 -15.87 -3.60 3.09
CA ARG A 137 -14.45 -3.93 3.06
C ARG A 137 -13.52 -2.78 3.43
N VAL A 138 -12.37 -3.13 4.00
CA VAL A 138 -11.22 -2.22 4.16
C VAL A 138 -10.09 -2.69 3.26
N HIS A 139 -9.49 -1.78 2.49
CA HIS A 139 -8.48 -2.15 1.49
C HIS A 139 -7.09 -1.68 1.91
N LEU A 140 -6.14 -2.61 2.00
CA LEU A 140 -4.73 -2.28 2.22
C LEU A 140 -4.08 -1.92 0.89
N ARG A 141 -3.72 -0.65 0.70
CA ARG A 141 -3.09 -0.17 -0.54
C ARG A 141 -1.57 -0.26 -0.50
N VAL A 142 -1.00 0.05 0.64
CA VAL A 142 0.46 0.17 0.81
C VAL A 142 0.84 -0.42 2.14
N LEU A 143 1.90 -1.23 2.16
CA LEU A 143 2.53 -1.75 3.37
C LEU A 143 4.04 -1.76 3.17
N GLY A 144 4.77 -1.00 3.97
CA GLY A 144 6.23 -0.90 3.87
C GLY A 144 6.89 -0.87 5.23
N THR A 145 8.08 -1.46 5.33
CA THR A 145 8.95 -1.34 6.52
C THR A 145 10.36 -1.05 6.04
N HIS A 146 10.95 0.02 6.57
CA HIS A 146 12.31 0.42 6.25
C HIS A 146 13.27 -0.76 6.48
N PRO A 147 14.19 -1.06 5.54
CA PRO A 147 15.03 -2.26 5.59
C PRO A 147 15.71 -2.52 6.94
N GLU A 148 16.26 -1.47 7.56
CA GLU A 148 16.94 -1.57 8.87
C GLU A 148 16.04 -2.00 10.04
N TYR A 149 14.71 -1.87 9.90
CA TYR A 149 13.72 -2.18 10.92
C TYR A 149 12.84 -3.39 10.55
N GLN A 150 13.16 -4.07 9.45
CA GLN A 150 12.46 -5.29 9.03
C GLN A 150 12.70 -6.44 10.01
N ARG A 151 11.86 -7.48 9.90
CA ARG A 151 11.91 -8.70 10.74
C ARG A 151 11.70 -8.47 12.24
N ARG A 152 11.13 -7.32 12.61
CA ARG A 152 10.78 -6.93 13.99
C ARG A 152 9.25 -6.85 14.24
N GLY A 153 8.44 -7.36 13.31
CA GLY A 153 6.97 -7.45 13.46
C GLY A 153 6.16 -6.19 13.12
N ALA A 154 6.79 -5.12 12.61
CA ALA A 154 6.09 -3.88 12.27
C ALA A 154 4.95 -4.06 11.25
N ALA A 155 5.23 -4.75 10.13
CA ALA A 155 4.23 -5.06 9.10
C ALA A 155 3.06 -5.90 9.65
N THR A 156 3.35 -6.86 10.53
CA THR A 156 2.32 -7.68 11.19
C THR A 156 1.40 -6.84 12.06
N GLN A 157 1.95 -5.94 12.89
CA GLN A 157 1.15 -5.06 13.74
C GLN A 157 0.25 -4.12 12.91
N LEU A 158 0.78 -3.57 11.81
CA LEU A 158 0.01 -2.74 10.90
C LEU A 158 -1.15 -3.50 10.25
N CYS A 159 -0.92 -4.72 9.77
CA CYS A 159 -2.00 -5.58 9.24
C CYS A 159 -3.03 -5.93 10.31
N GLN A 160 -2.59 -6.30 11.51
CA GLN A 160 -3.48 -6.67 12.61
C GLN A 160 -4.40 -5.52 13.02
N TRP A 161 -3.94 -4.27 12.94
CA TRP A 161 -4.79 -3.09 13.16
C TRP A 161 -5.98 -3.07 12.17
N GLY A 162 -5.71 -3.17 10.87
CA GLY A 162 -6.77 -3.14 9.85
C GLY A 162 -7.68 -4.37 9.90
N MET A 163 -7.13 -5.54 10.22
CA MET A 163 -7.92 -6.76 10.44
C MET A 163 -8.84 -6.62 11.66
N THR A 164 -8.37 -6.00 12.75
CA THR A 164 -9.19 -5.77 13.95
C THR A 164 -10.34 -4.82 13.63
N LEU A 165 -10.06 -3.71 12.93
CA LEU A 165 -11.09 -2.80 12.43
C LEU A 165 -12.13 -3.53 11.57
N ALA A 166 -11.70 -4.38 10.65
CA ALA A 166 -12.61 -5.17 9.81
C ALA A 166 -13.47 -6.13 10.64
N ARG A 167 -12.89 -6.81 11.64
CA ARG A 167 -13.66 -7.71 12.51
C ARG A 167 -14.74 -6.98 13.30
N GLU A 168 -14.38 -5.86 13.93
CA GLU A 168 -15.30 -5.04 14.73
C GLU A 168 -16.49 -4.53 13.89
N ARG A 169 -16.26 -4.27 12.60
CA ARG A 169 -17.26 -3.74 11.69
C ARG A 169 -17.90 -4.79 10.77
N ASN A 170 -17.58 -6.07 10.98
CA ASN A 170 -18.04 -7.20 10.14
C ASN A 170 -17.74 -6.99 8.64
N MET A 171 -16.55 -6.52 8.32
CA MET A 171 -16.05 -6.23 6.98
C MET A 171 -14.93 -7.22 6.59
N ALA A 172 -14.73 -7.41 5.29
CA ALA A 172 -13.55 -8.09 4.77
C ALA A 172 -12.32 -7.17 4.72
N VAL A 173 -11.12 -7.75 4.70
CA VAL A 173 -9.89 -7.03 4.34
C VAL A 173 -9.45 -7.49 2.97
N THR A 174 -9.23 -6.56 2.04
CA THR A 174 -8.80 -6.86 0.68
C THR A 174 -7.44 -6.26 0.38
N LEU A 175 -6.61 -6.94 -0.41
CA LEU A 175 -5.32 -6.42 -0.85
C LEU A 175 -4.81 -7.07 -2.14
N PHE A 176 -3.94 -6.35 -2.84
CA PHE A 176 -3.09 -6.90 -3.88
C PHE A 176 -1.71 -7.14 -3.29
N ALA A 177 -1.25 -8.39 -3.34
CA ALA A 177 0.04 -8.79 -2.77
C ALA A 177 1.11 -8.88 -3.85
N SER A 178 2.28 -8.32 -3.56
CA SER A 178 3.50 -8.66 -4.27
C SER A 178 4.00 -10.04 -3.86
N PRO A 179 4.87 -10.67 -4.68
CA PRO A 179 5.47 -11.95 -4.33
C PRO A 179 6.15 -11.93 -2.95
N VAL A 180 6.77 -10.80 -2.58
CA VAL A 180 7.44 -10.61 -1.29
C VAL A 180 6.44 -10.52 -0.13
N GLY A 181 5.32 -9.81 -0.32
CA GLY A 181 4.29 -9.65 0.70
C GLY A 181 3.40 -10.88 0.91
N GLN A 182 3.24 -11.73 -0.11
CA GLN A 182 2.28 -12.84 -0.10
C GLN A 182 2.47 -13.83 1.07
N GLN A 183 3.72 -14.10 1.45
CA GLN A 183 4.02 -15.01 2.57
C GLN A 183 3.49 -14.45 3.90
N LEU A 184 3.67 -13.15 4.14
CA LEU A 184 3.15 -12.48 5.34
C LEU A 184 1.63 -12.58 5.39
N TYR A 185 0.95 -12.21 4.30
CA TYR A 185 -0.52 -12.22 4.27
C TYR A 185 -1.09 -13.62 4.45
N THR A 186 -0.48 -14.63 3.84
CA THR A 186 -0.87 -16.04 4.02
C THR A 186 -0.74 -16.46 5.49
N HIS A 187 0.38 -16.09 6.15
CA HIS A 187 0.58 -16.35 7.58
C HIS A 187 -0.47 -15.66 8.46
N LEU A 188 -0.91 -14.45 8.07
CA LEU A 188 -1.97 -13.72 8.76
C LEU A 188 -3.39 -14.23 8.45
N GLY A 189 -3.52 -15.28 7.63
CA GLY A 189 -4.79 -15.94 7.34
C GLY A 189 -5.53 -15.41 6.12
N PHE A 190 -4.92 -14.51 5.33
CA PHE A 190 -5.47 -14.12 4.03
C PHE A 190 -5.48 -15.32 3.07
N LYS A 191 -6.52 -15.39 2.24
CA LYS A 191 -6.71 -16.41 1.21
C LYS A 191 -6.44 -15.82 -0.16
N LEU A 192 -5.75 -16.57 -1.01
CA LEU A 192 -5.58 -16.25 -2.42
C LEU A 192 -6.92 -16.52 -3.14
N VAL A 193 -7.52 -15.49 -3.72
CA VAL A 193 -8.81 -15.58 -4.44
C VAL A 193 -8.66 -15.37 -5.95
N GLY A 194 -7.48 -14.95 -6.40
CA GLY A 194 -7.20 -14.72 -7.80
C GLY A 194 -5.76 -14.28 -8.03
N THR A 195 -5.41 -14.12 -9.31
CA THR A 195 -4.11 -13.59 -9.71
C THR A 195 -4.31 -12.69 -10.93
N VAL A 196 -3.69 -11.52 -10.90
CA VAL A 196 -3.74 -10.53 -11.98
C VAL A 196 -2.40 -10.54 -12.68
N THR A 197 -2.42 -10.60 -14.00
CA THR A 197 -1.21 -10.39 -14.82
C THR A 197 -1.21 -8.96 -15.33
N VAL A 198 -0.10 -8.25 -15.13
CA VAL A 198 0.13 -6.92 -15.71
C VAL A 198 1.25 -7.04 -16.73
N GLN A 199 1.02 -6.53 -17.94
CA GLN A 199 1.96 -6.58 -19.05
C GLN A 199 1.54 -5.54 -20.08
N VAL A 200 2.50 -4.74 -20.56
CA VAL A 200 2.32 -3.91 -21.76
C VAL A 200 2.29 -4.80 -22.99
N GLU A 201 1.37 -4.54 -23.92
CA GLU A 201 1.26 -5.33 -25.14
C GLU A 201 2.58 -5.39 -25.91
N GLY A 202 3.02 -6.61 -26.27
CA GLY A 202 4.25 -6.85 -27.02
C GLY A 202 5.53 -6.91 -26.18
N GLU A 203 5.51 -6.58 -24.89
CA GLU A 203 6.71 -6.72 -24.04
C GLU A 203 6.86 -8.17 -23.51
N LYS A 204 8.07 -8.59 -23.13
CA LYS A 204 8.29 -9.92 -22.54
C LYS A 204 8.08 -9.94 -21.02
N GLU A 205 8.36 -8.83 -20.37
CA GLU A 205 8.25 -8.68 -18.92
C GLU A 205 6.78 -8.68 -18.51
N LYS A 206 6.45 -9.31 -17.38
CA LYS A 206 5.09 -9.30 -16.83
C LYS A 206 5.15 -9.42 -15.32
N LEU A 207 4.18 -8.79 -14.66
CA LEU A 207 3.96 -8.96 -13.22
C LEU A 207 2.83 -9.95 -12.98
N SER A 208 2.98 -10.76 -11.94
CA SER A 208 1.91 -11.56 -11.37
C SER A 208 1.60 -11.02 -9.98
N ILE A 209 0.37 -10.56 -9.78
CA ILE A 209 -0.08 -9.91 -8.55
C ILE A 209 -1.15 -10.79 -7.92
N ALA A 210 -0.90 -11.25 -6.69
CA ALA A 210 -1.85 -12.08 -5.96
C ALA A 210 -3.01 -11.22 -5.44
N VAL A 211 -4.23 -11.68 -5.66
CA VAL A 211 -5.44 -11.07 -5.10
C VAL A 211 -5.76 -11.82 -3.83
N MET A 212 -5.73 -11.14 -2.67
CA MET A 212 -5.90 -11.80 -1.39
C MET A 212 -6.96 -11.13 -0.52
N VAL A 213 -7.72 -11.95 0.20
CA VAL A 213 -8.80 -11.51 1.09
C VAL A 213 -8.69 -12.18 2.45
N PHE A 214 -8.95 -11.42 3.51
CA PHE A 214 -9.23 -11.94 4.84
C PHE A 214 -10.70 -11.69 5.16
N GLU A 215 -11.47 -12.76 5.33
CA GLU A 215 -12.87 -12.70 5.71
C GLU A 215 -13.03 -13.02 7.20
N ASN A 216 -13.84 -12.23 7.88
CA ASN A 216 -14.25 -12.54 9.25
C ASN A 216 -15.31 -13.64 9.21
N THR A 217 -14.90 -14.90 9.14
CA THR A 217 -15.83 -16.01 9.33
C THR A 217 -16.30 -15.98 10.78
N LYS A 218 -17.53 -15.48 11.02
CA LYS A 218 -18.25 -15.90 12.22
C LYS A 218 -18.31 -17.42 12.15
N ARG A 219 -17.63 -18.12 13.07
CA ARG A 219 -18.04 -19.49 13.37
C ARG A 219 -19.53 -19.39 13.69
N ALA A 220 -20.39 -19.92 12.83
CA ALA A 220 -21.76 -20.19 13.19
C ALA A 220 -21.68 -21.13 14.40
N THR A 221 -21.84 -20.57 15.60
CA THR A 221 -22.16 -21.34 16.78
C THR A 221 -23.55 -21.87 16.52
N GLY A 222 -23.63 -23.11 16.05
CA GLY A 222 -24.84 -23.93 16.13
C GLY A 222 -25.16 -24.27 17.58
#